data_AF-A0A856MNK9-F1
#
_entry.id   AF-A0A856MNK9-F1
#
_cell.length_a   1.000
_cell.length_b   1.000
_cell.length_c   1.000
_cell.angle_alpha   90.00
_cell.angle_beta   90.00
_cell.angle_gamma   90.00
#
_symmetry.space_group_name_H-M   'P 1'
#
loop_
_entity.id
_entity.type
_entity.pdbx_description
1 polymer ?
#
loop_
_entity_poly.entity_id
_entity_poly.type
_entity_poly.pdbx_seq_one_letter_code
_entity_poly.pdbx_strand_id
1 'polypeptide(L)' 'MYSASYISSILVPVIGWVVPAIVFGFLFVYMEREDIA' A
#
# COMPACT_ATOMS: atom_id res chain seq x y z
N MET A 1 19.70 16.59 16.85
CA MET A 1 19.40 16.07 15.49
C MET A 1 18.51 14.85 15.63
N TYR A 2 17.40 14.79 14.91
CA TYR A 2 16.47 13.64 14.92
C TYR A 2 17.12 12.49 14.12
N SER A 3 17.56 11.41 14.77
CA SER A 3 18.33 10.34 14.11
C SER A 3 17.53 9.56 13.06
N ALA A 4 16.21 9.76 13.03
CA ALA A 4 15.26 9.04 12.19
C ALA A 4 14.62 9.91 11.09
N SER A 5 15.21 11.06 10.72
CA SER A 5 14.65 11.94 9.69
C SER A 5 14.45 11.25 8.32
N TYR A 6 15.26 10.24 8.00
CA TYR A 6 15.16 9.43 6.78
C TYR A 6 13.88 8.58 6.72
N ILE A 7 13.23 8.29 7.85
CA ILE A 7 12.03 7.46 7.92
C ILE A 7 10.90 8.07 7.09
N SER A 8 10.71 9.39 7.15
CA SER A 8 9.67 10.08 6.39
C SER A 8 9.85 9.89 4.87
N SER A 9 11.09 9.99 4.39
CA SER A 9 11.42 9.80 2.97
C SER A 9 11.11 8.40 2.44
N ILE A 10 10.98 7.39 3.32
CA ILE A 10 10.67 6.01 2.96
C ILE A 10 9.19 5.72 3.21
N LEU A 11 8.66 6.04 4.39
CA LEU A 11 7.30 5.70 4.76
C LEU A 11 6.26 6.48 3.97
N VAL A 12 6.52 7.74 3.62
CA VAL A 12 5.59 8.55 2.82
C VAL A 12 5.33 7.93 1.45
N PRO A 13 6.34 7.61 0.62
CA PRO A 13 6.08 6.96 -0.67
C PRO A 13 5.55 5.52 -0.52
N VAL A 14 6.00 4.77 0.49
CA VAL A 14 5.51 3.40 0.72
C VAL A 14 4.03 3.39 1.08
N ILE A 15 3.62 4.19 2.06
CA ILE A 15 2.22 4.25 2.52
C ILE A 15 1.34 5.03 1.54
N GLY A 16 1.89 6.05 0.87
CA GLY A 16 1.16 6.89 -0.07
C GLY A 16 0.92 6.22 -1.43
N TRP A 17 1.87 5.42 -1.92
CA TRP A 17 1.82 4.86 -3.28
C TRP A 17 1.86 3.34 -3.30
N VAL A 18 2.84 2.71 -2.64
CA VAL A 18 3.05 1.26 -2.73
C VAL A 18 1.90 0.48 -2.07
N VAL A 19 1.58 0.81 -0.81
CA VAL A 19 0.51 0.15 -0.07
C VAL A 19 -0.84 0.34 -0.76
N PRO A 20 -1.25 1.54 -1.20
CA PRO A 20 -2.51 1.72 -1.91
C PRO A 20 -2.56 0.96 -3.23
N ALA A 21 -1.48 0.97 -4.02
CA ALA A 21 -1.43 0.21 -5.27
C ALA A 21 -1.64 -1.29 -5.04
N ILE A 22 -0.98 -1.87 -4.02
CA ILE A 22 -1.10 -3.28 -3.67
C ILE A 22 -2.50 -3.59 -3.12
N VAL A 23 -2.98 -2.80 -2.15
CA VAL A 23 -4.27 -3.01 -1.50
C VAL A 23 -5.41 -2.89 -2.50
N PHE A 24 -5.44 -1.82 -3.31
CA PHE A 24 -6.48 -1.66 -4.32
C PHE A 24 -6.36 -2.69 -5.45
N GLY A 25 -5.15 -3.10 -5.82
CA GLY A 25 -4.97 -4.20 -6.78
C GLY A 25 -5.55 -5.51 -6.27
N PHE A 26 -5.30 -5.87 -5.01
CA PHE A 26 -5.90 -7.06 -4.41
C PHE A 26 -7.40 -6.93 -4.19
N LEU A 27 -7.89 -5.78 -3.73
CA LEU A 27 -9.32 -5.53 -3.58
C LEU A 27 -10.04 -5.60 -4.92
N PHE A 28 -9.45 -5.08 -5.99
CA PHE A 28 -9.98 -5.19 -7.34
C PHE A 28 -10.11 -6.66 -7.75
N VAL A 29 -9.04 -7.44 -7.64
CA VAL A 29 -9.07 -8.87 -7.95
C VAL A 29 -10.10 -9.60 -7.07
N TYR A 30 -10.25 -9.24 -5.80
CA TYR A 30 -11.26 -9.79 -4.90
C TYR A 30 -12.69 -9.45 -5.36
N MET A 31 -12.94 -8.21 -5.80
CA MET A 31 -14.26 -7.79 -6.29
C MET A 31 -14.64 -8.46 -7.61
N GLU A 32 -13.66 -8.78 -8.46
CA GLU A 32 -13.88 -9.49 -9.73
C GLU A 32 -14.02 -11.01 -9.56
N ARG A 33 -13.91 -11.54 -8.34
CA ARG A 33 -14.17 -12.97 -8.11
C ARG A 33 -15.67 -13.23 -8.29
N GLU A 34 -16.00 -13.99 -9.31
CA GLU A 34 -17.37 -14.45 -9.57
C GLU A 34 -17.82 -15.54 -8.58
N ASP A 35 -16.86 -16.21 -7.93
CA ASP A 35 -17.10 -17.22 -6.90
C ASP A 35 -16.56 -16.77 -5.54
N ILE A 36 -17.45 -16.80 -4.55
CA ILE A 36 -17.10 -16.85 -3.13
C ILE A 36 -17.25 -18.31 -2.74
N ALA A 37 -16.12 -18.99 -2.50
CA ALA A 37 -16.10 -20.39 -2.06
C ALA A 37 -16.89 -20.61 -0.77
#